data_AF-A0A953XPA7-F1
#
_entry.id   AF-A0A953XPA7-F1
#
_cell.length_a   1.000
_cell.length_b   1.000
_cell.length_c   1.000
_cell.angle_alpha   90.00
_cell.angle_beta   90.00
_cell.angle_gamma   90.00
#
_symmetry.space_group_name_H-M   'P 1'
#
loop_
_entity.id
_entity.type
_entity.pdbx_description
1 polymer ?
#
loop_
_entity_poly.entity_id
_entity_poly.type
_entity_poly.pdbx_seq_one_letter_code
_entity_poly.pdbx_strand_id
1 'polypeptide(L)'
;MAKARRRFIQALAAGTTVVTLGGIAYAIGGRGADEDFGVQLIGGRRRLPPGQRALVERPEETLPTEPVVETPPQPKLIRVDATTKGRPRIPPGQAEREDLKPMGGSAGDPSRENFRLKVHGEVEREAEFSFEELLDFTQIEQTCDVHCVTTWSLLGAVWRGVRVADIAERVKPTQRAKHVIFEAAHGYTANVDIDEALKPNVLVAYQVNGRPLAQAHGSPVRGLVPDRYFWKSAKYLTGIRFVEKDERGYWEQRGYHNHADPWREERYSSQEG
;
A
#
# COMPACT_ATOMS: atom_id res chain seq x y z
N MET A 1 -0.04 -1.31 31.57
CA MET A 1 1.07 -0.32 31.74
C MET A 1 2.28 -1.12 32.23
N ALA A 2 3.51 -1.10 31.70
CA ALA A 2 4.20 -0.29 30.71
C ALA A 2 5.27 -1.15 29.97
N LYS A 3 6.01 -0.50 29.08
CA LYS A 3 6.73 -0.95 27.88
C LYS A 3 8.13 -1.56 28.12
N ALA A 4 8.64 -2.26 27.08
CA ALA A 4 10.06 -2.47 26.67
C ALA A 4 10.89 -3.52 27.46
N ARG A 5 11.79 -4.34 26.90
CA ARG A 5 12.50 -4.43 25.59
C ARG A 5 13.04 -5.88 25.43
N ARG A 6 13.12 -6.39 24.20
CA ARG A 6 13.74 -7.70 23.86
C ARG A 6 15.26 -7.67 24.04
N ARG A 7 15.84 -8.72 24.66
CA ARG A 7 17.17 -9.25 24.33
C ARG A 7 17.15 -10.78 24.45
N PHE A 8 17.31 -11.44 23.30
CA PHE A 8 17.54 -12.88 23.22
C PHE A 8 18.95 -13.15 23.73
N ILE A 9 19.07 -13.91 24.82
CA ILE A 9 20.30 -14.52 25.29
C ILE A 9 20.23 -15.98 24.83
N GLN A 10 21.20 -16.42 24.03
CA GLN A 10 21.58 -17.83 24.01
C GLN A 10 23.08 -17.92 24.27
N ALA A 11 23.39 -18.74 25.26
CA ALA A 11 24.70 -18.94 25.85
C ALA A 11 25.57 -19.86 24.98
N LEU A 12 26.86 -19.53 24.89
CA LEU A 12 27.95 -20.49 24.70
C LEU A 12 29.03 -20.19 25.75
N ALA A 13 29.68 -21.26 26.20
CA ALA A 13 30.31 -21.37 27.50
C ALA A 13 31.66 -20.62 27.67
N ALA A 14 31.86 -20.13 28.90
CA ALA A 14 33.08 -19.86 29.65
C ALA A 14 34.09 -18.78 29.18
N GLY A 15 33.84 -17.54 29.63
CA GLY A 15 34.90 -16.76 30.31
C GLY A 15 35.71 -15.73 29.52
N THR A 16 35.29 -15.29 28.34
CA THR A 16 35.96 -14.20 27.62
C THR A 16 34.93 -13.22 27.07
N THR A 17 35.07 -11.94 27.41
CA THR A 17 34.27 -10.86 26.84
C THR A 17 35.07 -10.16 25.76
N VAL A 18 34.55 -10.12 24.55
CA VAL A 18 35.12 -9.34 23.45
C VAL A 18 34.33 -8.04 23.33
N VAL A 19 35.02 -6.90 23.38
CA VAL A 19 34.42 -5.58 23.15
C VAL A 19 35.09 -4.94 21.95
N THR A 20 34.28 -4.39 21.04
CA THR A 20 34.73 -3.64 19.87
C THR A 20 34.38 -2.17 20.02
N LEU A 21 35.40 -1.29 19.94
CA LEU A 21 35.27 0.16 19.91
C LEU A 21 36.12 0.68 18.75
N GLY A 22 35.50 1.39 17.80
CA GLY A 22 36.22 1.99 16.65
C GLY A 22 36.84 1.00 15.66
N GLY A 23 36.35 -0.25 15.57
CA GLY A 23 36.82 -1.26 14.60
C GLY A 23 38.00 -2.12 15.07
N ILE A 24 38.43 -2.01 16.33
CA ILE A 24 39.45 -2.86 16.93
C ILE A 24 38.80 -3.75 18.01
N ALA A 25 39.11 -5.05 17.98
CA ALA A 25 38.61 -6.02 18.94
C ALA A 25 39.56 -6.15 20.14
N TYR A 26 39.01 -6.03 21.35
CA TYR A 26 39.72 -6.24 22.61
C TYR A 26 39.14 -7.47 23.31
N ALA A 27 40.00 -8.38 23.76
CA ALA A 27 39.60 -9.49 24.61
C ALA A 27 39.89 -9.13 26.07
N ILE A 28 38.85 -9.17 26.92
CA ILE A 28 38.96 -8.95 28.36
C ILE A 28 38.69 -10.30 29.03
N GLY A 29 39.74 -10.91 29.57
CA GLY A 29 39.66 -12.14 30.37
C GLY A 29 39.77 -11.80 31.85
N GLY A 30 38.85 -12.32 32.66
CA GLY A 30 38.90 -12.18 34.11
C GLY A 30 39.04 -13.53 34.81
N ARG A 31 40.07 -13.68 35.65
CA ARG A 31 40.05 -14.52 36.86
C ARG A 31 40.88 -13.84 37.95
N GLY A 32 40.22 -13.56 39.08
CA GLY A 32 40.72 -13.50 40.45
C GLY A 32 42.07 -12.84 40.77
N ALA A 33 41.97 -11.74 41.53
CA ALA A 33 42.86 -11.22 42.58
C ALA A 33 44.36 -10.96 42.30
N ASP A 34 44.74 -9.72 42.61
CA ASP A 34 46.07 -9.14 42.76
C ASP A 34 46.94 -8.92 41.50
N GLU A 35 47.04 -7.62 41.19
CA GLU A 35 48.17 -6.85 40.63
C GLU A 35 48.71 -7.13 39.21
N ASP A 36 48.92 -6.01 38.49
CA ASP A 36 49.61 -5.78 37.22
C ASP A 36 49.04 -6.31 35.89
N PHE A 37 48.26 -5.45 35.22
CA PHE A 37 47.91 -5.54 33.80
C PHE A 37 49.10 -5.14 32.91
N GLY A 38 49.84 -6.12 32.41
CA GLY A 38 50.83 -5.92 31.35
C GLY A 38 50.23 -5.95 29.94
N VAL A 39 50.23 -4.82 29.24
CA VAL A 39 49.97 -4.76 27.78
C VAL A 39 51.29 -4.98 27.05
N GLN A 40 51.46 -6.11 26.36
CA GLN A 40 52.67 -6.36 25.56
C GLN A 40 52.40 -6.10 24.08
N LEU A 41 52.92 -4.99 23.56
CA LEU A 41 53.03 -4.72 22.13
C LEU A 41 54.28 -5.43 21.59
N ILE A 42 54.11 -6.53 20.84
CA ILE A 42 55.24 -7.16 20.15
C ILE A 42 55.50 -6.43 18.83
N GLY A 43 56.29 -5.35 18.90
CA GLY A 43 56.93 -4.71 17.75
C GLY A 43 58.42 -5.09 17.70
N GLY A 44 58.83 -5.90 16.72
CA GLY A 44 60.24 -6.25 16.53
C GLY A 44 60.51 -6.85 15.16
N ARG A 45 61.22 -6.10 14.30
CA ARG A 45 61.70 -6.56 12.99
C ARG A 45 62.62 -7.77 13.16
N ARG A 46 62.17 -8.97 12.78
CA ARG A 46 63.07 -10.12 12.53
C ARG A 46 63.55 -10.04 11.08
N ARG A 47 64.85 -9.79 10.88
CA ARG A 47 65.53 -10.15 9.62
C ARG A 47 65.66 -11.67 9.60
N LEU A 48 65.11 -12.30 8.56
CA LEU A 48 65.40 -13.71 8.25
C LEU A 48 66.86 -13.81 7.73
N PRO A 49 67.64 -14.83 8.13
CA PRO A 49 68.94 -15.09 7.53
C PRO A 49 68.80 -15.51 6.04
N PRO A 50 69.87 -15.38 5.23
CA PRO A 50 69.79 -15.62 3.79
C PRO A 50 69.41 -17.08 3.49
N GLY A 51 68.38 -17.29 2.66
CA GLY A 51 68.00 -18.60 2.14
C GLY A 51 66.67 -19.18 2.63
N GLN A 52 65.90 -18.50 3.49
CA GLN A 52 64.57 -18.96 3.91
C GLN A 52 63.44 -18.01 3.47
N ARG A 53 62.37 -18.59 2.91
CA ARG A 53 61.07 -17.93 2.68
C ARG A 53 60.08 -18.44 3.72
N ALA A 54 59.35 -17.54 4.37
CA ALA A 54 58.16 -17.90 5.14
C ALA A 54 56.98 -18.08 4.17
N LEU A 55 56.44 -19.30 4.09
CA LEU A 55 55.14 -19.54 3.47
C LEU A 55 54.07 -19.29 4.54
N VAL A 56 53.41 -18.14 4.45
CA VAL A 56 52.20 -17.87 5.26
C VAL A 56 51.02 -18.25 4.37
N GLU A 57 50.53 -19.47 4.51
CA GLU A 57 49.23 -19.85 3.95
C GLU A 57 48.14 -19.23 4.83
N ARG A 58 47.33 -18.35 4.23
CA ARG A 58 46.21 -17.69 4.88
C ARG A 58 45.03 -18.66 4.85
N PRO A 59 44.42 -19.07 5.98
CA PRO A 59 43.19 -19.85 5.95
C PRO A 59 42.09 -19.02 5.26
N GLU A 60 41.36 -19.62 4.33
CA GLU A 60 40.14 -19.02 3.79
C GLU A 60 39.08 -18.97 4.89
N GLU A 61 38.79 -17.75 5.34
CA GLU A 61 37.71 -17.46 6.28
C GLU A 61 36.38 -17.60 5.53
N THR A 62 35.70 -18.75 5.71
CA THR A 62 34.35 -18.96 5.19
C THR A 62 33.38 -18.05 5.96
N LEU A 63 32.94 -16.97 5.31
CA LEU A 63 31.87 -16.12 5.81
C LEU A 63 30.59 -16.95 6.01
N PRO A 64 29.85 -16.78 7.13
CA PRO A 64 28.56 -17.42 7.29
C PRO A 64 27.60 -16.90 6.22
N THR A 65 27.05 -17.81 5.42
CA THR A 65 25.97 -17.53 4.47
C THR A 65 24.77 -16.95 5.22
N GLU A 66 24.36 -15.74 4.85
CA GLU A 66 23.11 -15.17 5.33
C GLU A 66 21.95 -16.12 5.03
N PRO A 67 20.95 -16.25 5.93
CA PRO A 67 19.75 -17.01 5.63
C PRO A 67 19.06 -16.37 4.42
N VAL A 68 18.83 -17.16 3.38
CA VAL A 68 18.05 -16.76 2.21
C VAL A 68 16.63 -16.46 2.69
N VAL A 69 16.30 -15.18 2.85
CA VAL A 69 14.93 -14.73 3.01
C VAL A 69 14.28 -14.91 1.65
N GLU A 70 13.45 -15.95 1.49
CA GLU A 70 12.62 -16.10 0.30
C GLU A 70 11.83 -14.81 0.10
N THR A 71 12.08 -14.14 -1.03
CA THR A 71 11.33 -12.94 -1.40
C THR A 71 9.89 -13.39 -1.65
N PRO A 72 8.88 -12.77 -0.99
CA PRO A 72 7.48 -13.09 -1.22
C PRO A 72 7.18 -13.02 -2.73
N PRO A 73 6.35 -13.93 -3.27
CA PRO A 73 5.99 -13.90 -4.67
C PRO A 73 5.45 -12.51 -5.03
N GLN A 74 6.11 -11.85 -5.98
CA GLN A 74 5.68 -10.53 -6.44
C GLN A 74 4.29 -10.67 -7.07
N PRO A 75 3.32 -9.84 -6.68
CA PRO A 75 1.97 -9.98 -7.20
C PRO A 75 1.95 -9.65 -8.70
N LYS A 76 1.16 -10.40 -9.46
CA LYS A 76 1.06 -10.26 -10.92
C LYS A 76 0.54 -8.86 -11.25
N LEU A 77 1.29 -8.11 -12.05
CA LEU A 77 0.91 -6.78 -12.53
C LEU A 77 0.31 -6.85 -13.93
N ILE A 78 -0.90 -6.35 -14.14
CA ILE A 78 -1.57 -6.28 -15.44
C ILE A 78 -1.74 -4.82 -15.86
N ARG A 79 -1.37 -4.48 -17.10
CA ARG A 79 -1.61 -3.15 -17.68
C ARG A 79 -2.89 -3.10 -18.50
N VAL A 80 -3.74 -2.10 -18.24
CA VAL A 80 -5.00 -1.89 -18.98
C VAL A 80 -5.11 -0.43 -19.45
N ASP A 81 -5.35 -0.22 -20.75
CA ASP A 81 -5.65 1.11 -21.30
C ASP A 81 -7.17 1.32 -21.35
N ALA A 82 -7.71 2.12 -20.43
CA ALA A 82 -9.12 2.48 -20.39
C ALA A 82 -9.37 3.78 -21.16
N THR A 83 -9.02 3.82 -22.46
CA THR A 83 -9.33 4.96 -23.32
C THR A 83 -10.71 4.82 -23.96
N THR A 84 -11.42 5.95 -24.06
CA THR A 84 -12.83 6.04 -24.43
C THR A 84 -13.09 5.60 -25.88
N LYS A 85 -13.66 4.41 -26.06
CA LYS A 85 -14.13 3.95 -27.38
C LYS A 85 -15.42 4.69 -27.77
N GLY A 86 -15.35 5.53 -28.80
CA GLY A 86 -16.52 6.06 -29.53
C GLY A 86 -17.17 7.35 -29.00
N ARG A 87 -16.59 8.05 -28.01
CA ARG A 87 -17.08 9.34 -27.50
C ARG A 87 -15.94 10.35 -27.33
N PRO A 88 -16.20 11.67 -27.31
CA PRO A 88 -15.18 12.66 -26.96
C PRO A 88 -14.54 12.32 -25.63
N ARG A 89 -13.20 12.41 -25.55
CA ARG A 89 -12.44 12.03 -24.36
C ARG A 89 -12.77 12.90 -23.14
N ILE A 90 -13.02 14.18 -23.37
CA ILE A 90 -13.42 15.15 -22.33
C ILE A 90 -14.95 15.28 -22.37
N PRO A 91 -15.66 15.05 -21.25
CA PRO A 91 -17.11 15.26 -21.18
C PRO A 91 -17.52 16.74 -21.35
N PRO A 92 -18.79 17.02 -21.67
CA PRO A 92 -19.28 18.40 -21.76
C PRO A 92 -19.04 19.21 -20.48
N GLY A 93 -18.69 20.50 -20.65
CA GLY A 93 -18.48 21.42 -19.54
C GLY A 93 -17.29 21.07 -18.64
N GLN A 94 -16.25 20.42 -19.18
CA GLN A 94 -15.04 20.05 -18.47
C GLN A 94 -13.80 20.75 -19.05
N ALA A 95 -12.89 21.15 -18.18
CA ALA A 95 -11.55 21.61 -18.55
C ALA A 95 -10.50 20.57 -18.15
N GLU A 96 -9.57 20.25 -19.05
CA GLU A 96 -8.44 19.40 -18.72
C GLU A 96 -7.52 20.06 -17.69
N ARG A 97 -6.88 19.23 -16.87
CA ARG A 97 -5.83 19.61 -15.93
C ARG A 97 -4.68 18.63 -15.98
N GLU A 98 -3.49 19.14 -15.66
CA GLU A 98 -2.25 18.37 -15.59
C GLU A 98 -2.12 17.54 -14.29
N ASP A 99 -2.76 17.99 -13.21
CA ASP A 99 -2.61 17.44 -11.88
C ASP A 99 -3.94 17.14 -11.18
N LEU A 100 -3.91 16.15 -10.29
CA LEU A 100 -5.06 15.78 -9.48
C LEU A 100 -5.32 16.87 -8.44
N LYS A 101 -6.45 17.58 -8.56
CA LYS A 101 -6.80 18.63 -7.60
C LYS A 101 -7.03 18.05 -6.19
N PRO A 102 -6.43 18.62 -5.13
CA PRO A 102 -6.81 18.33 -3.75
C PRO A 102 -8.27 18.73 -3.51
N MET A 103 -9.17 17.75 -3.51
CA MET A 103 -10.58 17.97 -3.17
C MET A 103 -10.74 17.97 -1.65
N GLY A 104 -11.69 18.74 -1.11
CA GLY A 104 -11.90 18.91 0.32
C GLY A 104 -12.31 17.64 1.09
N GLY A 105 -12.78 17.82 2.31
CA GLY A 105 -13.13 16.76 3.26
C GLY A 105 -12.04 16.50 4.31
N SER A 106 -12.42 15.88 5.41
CA SER A 106 -11.51 15.55 6.51
C SER A 106 -10.60 14.39 6.13
N ALA A 107 -9.30 14.50 6.44
CA ALA A 107 -8.34 13.44 6.15
C ALA A 107 -8.54 12.22 7.06
N GLY A 108 -8.48 11.01 6.49
CA GLY A 108 -8.37 9.77 7.27
C GLY A 108 -6.94 9.48 7.75
N ASP A 109 -6.77 8.37 8.46
CA ASP A 109 -5.45 7.85 8.84
C ASP A 109 -4.68 7.42 7.58
N PRO A 110 -3.51 8.02 7.27
CA PRO A 110 -2.71 7.65 6.10
C PRO A 110 -1.86 6.37 6.32
N SER A 111 -1.89 5.79 7.52
CA SER A 111 -1.06 4.62 7.89
C SER A 111 -1.50 3.35 7.17
N ARG A 112 -0.54 2.70 6.48
CA ARG A 112 -0.74 1.37 5.89
C ARG A 112 -0.88 0.28 6.96
N GLU A 113 -0.13 0.40 8.06
CA GLU A 113 -0.14 -0.57 9.15
C GLU A 113 -1.51 -0.63 9.86
N ASN A 114 -2.14 0.54 10.04
CA ASN A 114 -3.46 0.63 10.67
C ASN A 114 -4.62 0.40 9.69
N PHE A 115 -4.33 0.36 8.39
CA PHE A 115 -5.37 0.26 7.38
C PHE A 115 -6.10 -1.07 7.47
N ARG A 116 -7.43 -1.00 7.43
CA ARG A 116 -8.32 -2.16 7.35
C ARG A 116 -9.45 -1.86 6.36
N LEU A 117 -9.64 -2.74 5.40
CA LEU A 117 -10.76 -2.68 4.45
C LEU A 117 -11.79 -3.75 4.82
N LYS A 118 -12.92 -3.32 5.38
CA LYS A 118 -14.04 -4.21 5.68
C LYS A 118 -14.88 -4.46 4.43
N VAL A 119 -15.17 -5.72 4.10
CA VAL A 119 -16.05 -6.10 2.99
C VAL A 119 -17.22 -6.92 3.52
N HIS A 120 -18.43 -6.38 3.42
CA HIS A 120 -19.58 -6.88 4.19
C HIS A 120 -20.95 -6.63 3.52
N GLY A 121 -22.03 -7.05 4.18
CA GLY A 121 -23.41 -6.89 3.71
C GLY A 121 -23.93 -8.11 2.94
N GLU A 122 -24.47 -7.90 1.73
CA GLU A 122 -25.01 -8.95 0.86
C GLU A 122 -23.89 -9.80 0.21
N VAL A 123 -23.15 -10.54 1.03
CA VAL A 123 -22.07 -11.45 0.64
C VAL A 123 -22.19 -12.79 1.37
N GLU A 124 -21.68 -13.87 0.77
CA GLU A 124 -21.63 -15.18 1.43
C GLU A 124 -20.62 -15.19 2.59
N ARG A 125 -19.53 -14.44 2.46
CA ARG A 125 -18.42 -14.43 3.42
C ARG A 125 -17.87 -13.03 3.61
N GLU A 126 -18.25 -12.37 4.70
CA GLU A 126 -17.62 -11.11 5.09
C GLU A 126 -16.12 -11.30 5.33
N ALA A 127 -15.33 -10.27 5.02
CA ALA A 127 -13.89 -10.30 5.16
C ALA A 127 -13.36 -8.92 5.57
N GLU A 128 -12.16 -8.90 6.13
CA GLU A 128 -11.41 -7.68 6.39
C GLU A 128 -9.99 -7.89 5.87
N PHE A 129 -9.47 -6.90 5.15
CA PHE A 129 -8.13 -6.96 4.55
C PHE A 129 -7.23 -5.87 5.12
N SER A 130 -6.05 -6.25 5.60
CA SER A 130 -4.94 -5.34 5.84
C SER A 130 -4.39 -4.76 4.52
N PHE A 131 -3.52 -3.76 4.62
CA PHE A 131 -2.86 -3.22 3.43
C PHE A 131 -1.97 -4.28 2.76
N GLU A 132 -1.28 -5.10 3.55
CA GLU A 132 -0.42 -6.17 3.08
C GLU A 132 -1.23 -7.24 2.34
N GLU A 133 -2.36 -7.68 2.88
CA GLU A 133 -3.25 -8.65 2.20
C GLU A 133 -3.85 -8.08 0.90
N LEU A 134 -4.08 -6.76 0.80
CA LEU A 134 -4.45 -6.14 -0.47
C LEU A 134 -3.35 -6.27 -1.53
N LEU A 135 -2.08 -6.30 -1.14
CA LEU A 135 -0.97 -6.46 -2.08
C LEU A 135 -0.87 -7.90 -2.62
N ASP A 136 -1.43 -8.88 -1.92
CA ASP A 136 -1.43 -10.30 -2.34
C ASP A 136 -2.43 -10.57 -3.48
N PHE A 137 -3.39 -9.67 -3.72
CA PHE A 137 -4.25 -9.75 -4.90
C PHE A 137 -3.48 -9.50 -6.20
N THR A 138 -4.10 -9.83 -7.34
CA THR A 138 -3.59 -9.41 -8.64
C THR A 138 -3.60 -7.88 -8.71
N GLN A 139 -2.45 -7.30 -9.01
CA GLN A 139 -2.30 -5.85 -9.09
C GLN A 139 -2.58 -5.39 -10.51
N ILE A 140 -3.42 -4.37 -10.63
CA ILE A 140 -3.72 -3.72 -11.91
C ILE A 140 -3.03 -2.37 -11.93
N GLU A 141 -2.34 -2.10 -13.02
CA GLU A 141 -1.93 -0.77 -13.44
C GLU A 141 -2.81 -0.38 -14.62
N GLN A 142 -3.56 0.72 -14.53
CA GLN A 142 -4.39 1.16 -15.65
C GLN A 142 -4.24 2.64 -15.92
N THR A 143 -4.24 2.99 -17.20
CA THR A 143 -4.35 4.37 -17.65
C THR A 143 -5.83 4.70 -17.75
N CYS A 144 -6.32 5.63 -16.92
CA CYS A 144 -7.70 6.08 -17.00
C CYS A 144 -7.84 7.59 -16.77
N ASP A 145 -8.91 8.14 -17.35
CA ASP A 145 -9.31 9.53 -17.15
C ASP A 145 -10.24 9.61 -15.93
N VAL A 146 -10.20 10.73 -15.21
CA VAL A 146 -11.14 11.01 -14.11
C VAL A 146 -11.80 12.37 -14.31
N HIS A 147 -13.09 12.45 -14.05
CA HIS A 147 -13.90 13.64 -14.33
C HIS A 147 -14.57 14.13 -13.05
N CYS A 148 -14.34 15.38 -12.68
CA CYS A 148 -14.93 15.97 -11.50
C CYS A 148 -16.19 16.76 -11.82
N VAL A 149 -17.15 16.70 -10.91
CA VAL A 149 -18.36 17.51 -11.00
C VAL A 149 -18.08 19.02 -10.97
N THR A 150 -16.97 19.44 -10.38
CA THR A 150 -16.52 20.84 -10.38
C THR A 150 -15.72 21.19 -11.65
N THR A 151 -16.19 20.68 -12.80
CA THR A 151 -15.78 21.08 -14.17
C THR A 151 -14.29 20.94 -14.51
N TRP A 152 -13.57 19.99 -13.88
CA TRP A 152 -12.23 19.59 -14.33
C TRP A 152 -12.12 18.10 -14.63
N SER A 153 -11.24 17.75 -15.57
CA SER A 153 -10.87 16.38 -15.94
C SER A 153 -9.35 16.20 -15.84
N LEU A 154 -8.90 15.08 -15.28
CA LEU A 154 -7.51 14.66 -15.34
C LEU A 154 -7.42 13.48 -16.31
N LEU A 155 -6.60 13.63 -17.36
CA LEU A 155 -6.48 12.66 -18.42
C LEU A 155 -5.20 11.82 -18.27
N GLY A 156 -5.27 10.54 -18.63
CA GLY A 156 -4.10 9.68 -18.78
C GLY A 156 -3.35 9.36 -17.48
N ALA A 157 -4.01 9.51 -16.34
CA ALA A 157 -3.40 9.16 -15.06
C ALA A 157 -3.25 7.63 -14.97
N VAL A 158 -2.07 7.19 -14.51
CA VAL A 158 -1.77 5.77 -14.33
C VAL A 158 -2.06 5.37 -12.89
N TRP A 159 -3.14 4.63 -12.68
CA TRP A 159 -3.58 4.18 -11.36
C TRP A 159 -3.12 2.76 -11.09
N ARG A 160 -2.71 2.47 -9.85
CA ARG A 160 -2.43 1.10 -9.41
C ARG A 160 -3.30 0.70 -8.23
N GLY A 161 -3.84 -0.51 -8.29
CA GLY A 161 -4.74 -1.04 -7.28
C GLY A 161 -5.18 -2.47 -7.54
N VAL A 162 -6.18 -2.90 -6.78
CA VAL A 162 -6.87 -4.18 -6.92
C VAL A 162 -8.24 -3.94 -7.52
N ARG A 163 -8.73 -4.83 -8.40
CA ARG A 163 -10.10 -4.67 -8.93
C ARG A 163 -11.10 -4.97 -7.84
N VAL A 164 -12.18 -4.19 -7.80
CA VAL A 164 -13.31 -4.49 -6.91
C VAL A 164 -13.92 -5.86 -7.24
N ALA A 165 -13.89 -6.24 -8.52
CA ALA A 165 -14.28 -7.58 -8.97
C ALA A 165 -13.47 -8.72 -8.31
N ASP A 166 -12.15 -8.57 -8.20
CA ASP A 166 -11.30 -9.61 -7.59
C ASP A 166 -11.56 -9.75 -6.08
N ILE A 167 -11.88 -8.64 -5.41
CA ILE A 167 -12.32 -8.65 -4.01
C ILE A 167 -13.70 -9.31 -3.88
N ALA A 168 -14.64 -8.99 -4.78
CA ALA A 168 -15.95 -9.62 -4.85
C ALA A 168 -15.85 -11.14 -5.04
N GLU A 169 -14.96 -11.65 -5.89
CA GLU A 169 -14.76 -13.10 -6.04
C GLU A 169 -14.39 -13.80 -4.73
N ARG A 170 -13.67 -13.11 -3.83
CA ARG A 170 -13.29 -13.66 -2.52
C ARG A 170 -14.48 -13.79 -1.57
N VAL A 171 -15.32 -12.76 -1.49
CA VAL A 171 -16.45 -12.66 -0.55
C VAL A 171 -17.76 -13.24 -1.09
N LYS A 172 -17.86 -13.39 -2.42
CA LYS A 172 -19.02 -13.87 -3.18
C LYS A 172 -20.32 -13.11 -2.85
N PRO A 173 -20.57 -11.94 -3.48
CA PRO A 173 -21.84 -11.23 -3.34
C PRO A 173 -23.03 -12.15 -3.63
N THR A 174 -24.10 -12.03 -2.83
CA THR A 174 -25.32 -12.80 -3.05
C THR A 174 -26.04 -12.28 -4.30
N GLN A 175 -26.98 -13.06 -4.84
CA GLN A 175 -27.81 -12.61 -5.97
C GLN A 175 -28.70 -11.40 -5.63
N ARG A 176 -28.88 -11.10 -4.34
CA ARG A 176 -29.61 -9.93 -3.87
C ARG A 176 -28.79 -8.66 -3.96
N ALA A 177 -27.46 -8.72 -3.90
CA ALA A 177 -26.62 -7.54 -4.04
C ALA A 177 -26.89 -6.84 -5.39
N LYS A 178 -27.34 -5.58 -5.33
CA LYS A 178 -27.60 -4.70 -6.49
C LYS A 178 -26.76 -3.44 -6.49
N HIS A 179 -26.23 -3.04 -5.33
CA HIS A 179 -25.35 -1.88 -5.23
C HIS A 179 -24.14 -2.18 -4.34
N VAL A 180 -23.11 -1.36 -4.54
CA VAL A 180 -21.88 -1.34 -3.76
C VAL A 180 -21.72 0.05 -3.15
N ILE A 181 -21.65 0.10 -1.82
CA ILE A 181 -21.38 1.30 -1.07
C ILE A 181 -19.89 1.32 -0.69
N PHE A 182 -19.15 2.26 -1.27
CA PHE A 182 -17.80 2.58 -0.81
C PHE A 182 -17.92 3.41 0.46
N GLU A 183 -17.45 2.85 1.57
CA GLU A 183 -17.43 3.48 2.88
C GLU A 183 -16.03 4.04 3.14
N ALA A 184 -15.97 5.25 3.69
CA ALA A 184 -14.72 5.95 3.94
C ALA A 184 -14.72 6.65 5.31
N ALA A 185 -13.53 7.10 5.70
CA ALA A 185 -13.32 7.84 6.95
C ALA A 185 -14.33 8.99 7.12
N HIS A 186 -14.68 9.27 8.38
CA HIS A 186 -15.63 10.33 8.76
C HIS A 186 -17.04 10.15 8.20
N GLY A 187 -17.45 8.91 7.93
CA GLY A 187 -18.81 8.56 7.51
C GLY A 187 -19.13 8.95 6.07
N TYR A 188 -18.13 9.19 5.24
CA TYR A 188 -18.36 9.40 3.81
C TYR A 188 -18.77 8.09 3.15
N THR A 189 -19.82 8.13 2.33
CA THR A 189 -20.28 6.99 1.54
C THR A 189 -20.46 7.40 0.07
N ALA A 190 -20.15 6.49 -0.84
CA ALA A 190 -20.44 6.65 -2.26
C ALA A 190 -21.09 5.37 -2.79
N ASN A 191 -22.29 5.52 -3.34
CA ASN A 191 -23.08 4.43 -3.87
C ASN A 191 -22.82 4.21 -5.36
N VAL A 192 -22.68 2.96 -5.77
CA VAL A 192 -22.45 2.59 -7.17
C VAL A 192 -23.28 1.34 -7.48
N ASP A 193 -23.95 1.33 -8.63
CA ASP A 193 -24.61 0.13 -9.14
C ASP A 193 -23.62 -1.05 -9.23
N ILE A 194 -24.05 -2.26 -8.90
CA ILE A 194 -23.12 -3.41 -8.83
C ILE A 194 -22.50 -3.72 -10.20
N ASP A 195 -23.24 -3.57 -11.30
CA ASP A 195 -22.72 -3.84 -12.64
C ASP A 195 -21.64 -2.82 -13.02
N GLU A 196 -21.78 -1.58 -12.53
CA GLU A 196 -20.74 -0.56 -12.65
C GLU A 196 -19.55 -0.84 -11.73
N ALA A 197 -19.78 -1.15 -10.46
CA ALA A 197 -18.75 -1.36 -9.44
C ALA A 197 -17.86 -2.58 -9.74
N LEU A 198 -18.38 -3.58 -10.44
CA LEU A 198 -17.65 -4.79 -10.83
C LEU A 198 -16.99 -4.69 -12.21
N LYS A 199 -17.03 -3.53 -12.87
CA LYS A 199 -16.32 -3.36 -14.14
C LYS A 199 -14.80 -3.51 -13.99
N PRO A 200 -14.10 -3.95 -15.05
CA PRO A 200 -12.65 -4.17 -15.00
C PRO A 200 -11.81 -2.93 -14.66
N ASN A 201 -12.34 -1.72 -14.87
CA ASN A 201 -11.66 -0.45 -14.61
C ASN A 201 -11.90 0.12 -13.20
N VAL A 202 -12.75 -0.51 -12.36
CA VAL A 202 -13.02 -0.04 -11.01
C VAL A 202 -12.03 -0.66 -10.02
N LEU A 203 -11.31 0.20 -9.29
CA LEU A 203 -10.22 -0.22 -8.40
C LEU A 203 -10.42 0.22 -6.95
N VAL A 204 -9.85 -0.58 -6.06
CA VAL A 204 -9.30 -0.16 -4.77
C VAL A 204 -7.85 0.26 -5.02
N ALA A 205 -7.61 1.56 -5.16
CA ALA A 205 -6.34 2.13 -5.62
C ALA A 205 -5.47 2.65 -4.48
N TYR A 206 -4.15 2.47 -4.59
CA TYR A 206 -3.16 2.93 -3.61
C TYR A 206 -1.94 3.64 -4.24
N GLN A 207 -1.84 3.70 -5.57
CA GLN A 207 -0.87 4.55 -6.28
C GLN A 207 -1.51 5.30 -7.44
N VAL A 208 -0.93 6.45 -7.78
CA VAL A 208 -1.19 7.21 -9.00
C VAL A 208 0.14 7.73 -9.56
N ASN A 209 0.34 7.63 -10.87
CA ASN A 209 1.53 8.05 -11.60
C ASN A 209 2.84 7.52 -10.98
N GLY A 210 2.85 6.22 -10.63
CA GLY A 210 4.01 5.54 -10.05
C GLY A 210 4.32 5.90 -8.58
N ARG A 211 3.53 6.78 -7.96
CA ARG A 211 3.74 7.24 -6.57
C ARG A 211 2.61 6.77 -5.65
N PRO A 212 2.89 6.45 -4.38
CA PRO A 212 1.84 6.30 -3.38
C PRO A 212 0.90 7.51 -3.37
N LEU A 213 -0.38 7.28 -3.08
CA LEU A 213 -1.34 8.37 -2.95
C LEU A 213 -0.86 9.37 -1.88
N ALA A 214 -0.84 10.65 -2.21
CA ALA A 214 -0.68 11.70 -1.20
C ALA A 214 -1.90 11.69 -0.26
N GLN A 215 -1.72 12.15 0.98
CA GLN A 215 -2.82 12.22 1.94
C GLN A 215 -4.02 12.99 1.37
N ALA A 216 -3.78 14.14 0.73
CA ALA A 216 -4.82 14.94 0.08
C ALA A 216 -5.64 14.19 -1.00
N HIS A 217 -5.12 13.08 -1.53
CA HIS A 217 -5.74 12.27 -2.57
C HIS A 217 -6.32 10.94 -2.07
N GLY A 218 -6.36 10.73 -0.75
CA GLY A 218 -6.99 9.57 -0.14
C GLY A 218 -6.03 8.47 0.32
N SER A 219 -4.78 8.79 0.67
CA SER A 219 -3.85 7.81 1.28
C SER A 219 -4.48 7.11 2.51
N PRO A 220 -4.21 5.81 2.74
CA PRO A 220 -3.36 4.93 1.92
C PRO A 220 -4.10 4.31 0.73
N VAL A 221 -5.43 4.29 0.76
CA VAL A 221 -6.29 3.61 -0.23
C VAL A 221 -7.54 4.43 -0.51
N ARG A 222 -7.95 4.47 -1.77
CA ARG A 222 -9.21 5.06 -2.22
C ARG A 222 -9.98 4.12 -3.14
N GLY A 223 -11.29 4.32 -3.25
CA GLY A 223 -12.05 3.83 -4.39
C GLY A 223 -11.73 4.66 -5.64
N LEU A 224 -11.77 4.01 -6.81
CA LEU A 224 -11.62 4.60 -8.14
C LEU A 224 -12.70 4.02 -9.06
N VAL A 225 -13.61 4.88 -9.52
CA VAL A 225 -14.75 4.56 -10.41
C VAL A 225 -14.68 5.49 -11.63
N PRO A 226 -13.89 5.16 -12.66
CA PRO A 226 -13.54 6.11 -13.73
C PRO A 226 -14.72 6.59 -14.58
N ASP A 227 -15.71 5.72 -14.81
CA ASP A 227 -16.87 6.03 -15.67
C ASP A 227 -17.93 6.88 -14.95
N ARG A 228 -17.68 7.31 -13.71
CA ARG A 228 -18.57 8.19 -12.93
C ARG A 228 -17.84 9.43 -12.48
N TYR A 229 -18.61 10.47 -12.15
CA TYR A 229 -18.03 11.65 -11.55
C TYR A 229 -17.25 11.29 -10.28
N PHE A 230 -16.12 11.98 -10.10
CA PHE A 230 -15.06 11.57 -9.20
C PHE A 230 -15.43 11.57 -7.71
N TRP A 231 -16.60 12.10 -7.33
CA TRP A 231 -17.09 11.94 -5.95
C TRP A 231 -17.45 10.48 -5.64
N LYS A 232 -17.80 9.66 -6.64
CA LYS A 232 -18.02 8.22 -6.47
C LYS A 232 -16.74 7.46 -6.08
N SER A 233 -15.58 8.04 -6.40
CA SER A 233 -14.26 7.52 -6.06
C SER A 233 -13.87 7.93 -4.63
N ALA A 234 -14.43 7.27 -3.61
CA ALA A 234 -14.27 7.66 -2.20
C ALA A 234 -12.79 7.68 -1.74
N LYS A 235 -12.35 8.77 -1.10
CA LYS A 235 -11.01 8.89 -0.48
C LYS A 235 -11.01 8.28 0.91
N TYR A 236 -9.86 7.75 1.37
CA TYR A 236 -9.70 7.18 2.72
C TYR A 236 -10.65 6.00 2.96
N LEU A 237 -10.62 5.05 2.02
CA LEU A 237 -11.56 3.92 2.00
C LEU A 237 -11.40 3.08 3.27
N THR A 238 -12.52 2.71 3.89
CA THR A 238 -12.57 1.86 5.10
C THR A 238 -13.43 0.62 4.88
N GLY A 239 -14.35 0.65 3.90
CA GLY A 239 -15.17 -0.50 3.60
C GLY A 239 -15.80 -0.52 2.22
N ILE A 240 -16.24 -1.71 1.84
CA ILE A 240 -17.05 -1.99 0.65
C ILE A 240 -18.25 -2.80 1.14
N ARG A 241 -19.44 -2.20 1.10
CA ARG A 241 -20.67 -2.87 1.53
C ARG A 241 -21.53 -3.20 0.33
N PHE A 242 -21.85 -4.48 0.15
CA PHE A 242 -22.81 -4.93 -0.86
C PHE A 242 -24.23 -4.82 -0.27
N VAL A 243 -25.17 -4.28 -1.04
CA VAL A 243 -26.54 -4.03 -0.57
C VAL A 243 -27.57 -4.41 -1.61
N GLU A 244 -28.76 -4.82 -1.15
CA GLU A 244 -29.87 -5.18 -2.04
C GLU A 244 -30.56 -3.95 -2.65
N LYS A 245 -30.67 -2.87 -1.89
CA LYS A 245 -31.40 -1.67 -2.28
C LYS A 245 -30.46 -0.50 -2.48
N ASP A 246 -30.82 0.36 -3.40
CA ASP A 246 -30.15 1.64 -3.61
C ASP A 246 -30.14 2.47 -2.31
N GLU A 247 -28.96 2.97 -1.94
CA GLU A 247 -28.76 3.84 -0.79
C GLU A 247 -28.00 5.08 -1.22
N ARG A 248 -28.57 6.28 -1.05
CA ARG A 248 -27.87 7.52 -1.38
C ARG A 248 -26.63 7.69 -0.51
N GLY A 249 -25.49 7.96 -1.13
CA GLY A 249 -24.25 8.32 -0.45
C GLY A 249 -24.22 9.76 0.06
N TYR A 250 -23.03 10.22 0.46
CA TYR A 250 -22.82 11.52 1.09
C TYR A 250 -23.26 12.69 0.20
N TRP A 251 -22.84 12.72 -1.06
CA TRP A 251 -23.18 13.82 -1.98
C TRP A 251 -24.57 13.65 -2.59
N GLU A 252 -25.00 12.42 -2.79
CA GLU A 252 -26.30 12.07 -3.35
C GLU A 252 -27.44 12.51 -2.43
N GLN A 253 -27.23 12.42 -1.10
CA GLN A 253 -28.13 13.00 -0.10
C GLN A 253 -28.12 14.55 -0.08
N ARG A 254 -27.10 15.18 -0.69
CA ARG A 254 -26.89 16.64 -0.73
C ARG A 254 -27.22 17.24 -2.10
N GLY A 255 -28.03 16.56 -2.88
CA GLY A 255 -28.53 17.06 -4.16
C GLY A 255 -27.65 16.77 -5.37
N TYR A 256 -26.64 15.90 -5.24
CA TYR A 256 -25.91 15.36 -6.38
C TYR A 256 -26.66 14.17 -6.98
N HIS A 257 -26.47 13.96 -8.28
CA HIS A 257 -27.16 12.89 -9.01
C HIS A 257 -26.77 11.49 -8.51
N ASN A 258 -27.70 10.56 -8.42
CA ASN A 258 -27.39 9.22 -7.91
C ASN A 258 -26.53 8.40 -8.89
N HIS A 259 -26.82 8.42 -10.20
CA HIS A 259 -26.05 7.67 -11.20
C HIS A 259 -24.66 8.27 -11.50
N ALA A 260 -24.57 9.57 -11.83
CA ALA A 260 -23.34 10.36 -11.91
C ALA A 260 -22.49 10.19 -13.20
N ASP A 261 -23.12 9.99 -14.35
CA ASP A 261 -22.44 9.91 -15.65
C ASP A 261 -21.93 11.29 -16.13
N PRO A 262 -20.60 11.46 -16.34
CA PRO A 262 -20.03 12.72 -16.79
C PRO A 262 -20.46 13.16 -18.19
N TRP A 263 -20.73 12.23 -19.11
CA TRP A 263 -21.10 12.53 -20.50
C TRP A 263 -22.57 12.92 -20.64
N ARG A 264 -23.41 12.44 -19.72
CA ARG A 264 -24.82 12.83 -19.64
C ARG A 264 -25.03 14.09 -18.78
N GLU A 265 -23.94 14.67 -18.27
CA GLU A 265 -23.96 15.81 -17.35
C GLU A 265 -24.85 15.59 -16.12
N GLU A 266 -24.89 14.36 -15.61
CA GLU A 266 -25.65 13.97 -14.42
C GLU A 266 -24.97 14.49 -13.15
N ARG A 267 -25.10 15.80 -12.91
CA ARG A 267 -24.43 16.51 -11.81
C ARG A 267 -25.32 16.58 -10.57
N TYR A 268 -26.62 16.81 -10.75
CA TYR A 268 -27.56 17.12 -9.68
C TYR A 268 -28.78 16.21 -9.68
N SER A 269 -29.35 15.98 -8.50
CA SER A 269 -30.52 15.12 -8.32
C SER A 269 -31.77 15.64 -9.03
N SER A 270 -31.83 16.93 -9.39
CA SER A 270 -32.93 17.50 -10.19
C SER A 270 -32.98 17.00 -11.63
N GLN A 271 -31.94 16.30 -12.09
CA GLN A 271 -31.86 15.69 -13.42
C GLN A 271 -32.28 14.21 -13.39
N GLU A 272 -32.58 13.66 -12.21
CA GLU A 272 -33.11 12.32 -12.05
C GLU A 272 -34.59 12.31 -12.49
N GLY A 273 -34.99 11.28 -13.24
CA GLY A 273 -36.34 11.11 -13.81
C GLY A 273 -37.10 9.98 -13.16
#